data_AF-A0A7X8WYJ5-F1
#
_entry.id   AF-A0A7X8WYJ5-F1
#
_cell.length_a   1.000
_cell.length_b   1.000
_cell.length_c   1.000
_cell.angle_alpha   90.00
_cell.angle_beta   90.00
_cell.angle_gamma   90.00
#
_symmetry.space_group_name_H-M   'P 1'
#
loop_
_entity.id
_entity.type
_entity.pdbx_description
1 polymer ?
#
loop_
_entity_poly.entity_id
_entity_poly.type
_entity_poly.pdbx_seq_one_letter_code
_entity_poly.pdbx_strand_id
1 'polypeptide(L)' 'AITLEVRVSNTPALKLYEKIGFTKEGIRKGYYQDNNEDGIIMWKKLL' A
#
# COMPACT_ATOMS: atom_id res chain seq x y z
N ALA A 1 0.35 -1.87 15.63
CA ALA A 1 0.75 -1.79 14.21
C ALA A 1 -0.33 -1.09 13.41
N ILE A 2 0.02 -0.46 12.29
CA ILE A 2 -0.90 0.25 11.39
C ILE A 2 -0.78 -0.37 10.00
N THR A 3 -1.88 -0.55 9.29
CA THR A 3 -1.92 -1.03 7.91
C THR A 3 -2.64 -0.03 7.00
N LEU A 4 -2.30 -0.04 5.73
CA LEU A 4 -3.01 0.67 4.66
C LEU A 4 -2.98 -0.13 3.36
N GLU A 5 -3.90 0.17 2.45
CA GLU A 5 -3.87 -0.26 1.07
C GLU A 5 -3.64 0.95 0.14
N VAL A 6 -2.76 0.81 -0.84
CA VAL A 6 -2.44 1.85 -1.83
C VAL A 6 -2.41 1.26 -3.24
N ARG A 7 -2.90 2.01 -4.23
CA ARG A 7 -2.83 1.65 -5.66
C ARG A 7 -1.39 1.33 -6.06
N VAL A 8 -1.19 0.24 -6.81
CA VAL A 8 0.14 -0.12 -7.32
C VAL A 8 0.72 0.97 -8.22
N SER A 9 -0.11 1.73 -8.95
CA SER A 9 0.34 2.85 -9.80
C SER A 9 0.66 4.13 -9.02
N ASN A 10 0.24 4.27 -7.76
CA ASN A 10 0.42 5.51 -6.98
C ASN A 10 1.84 5.59 -6.37
N THR A 11 2.82 5.73 -7.27
CA THR A 11 4.25 5.84 -6.93
C THR A 11 4.56 6.97 -5.93
N PRO A 12 3.94 8.17 -6.01
CA PRO A 12 4.14 9.20 -4.99
C PRO A 12 3.73 8.77 -3.59
N ALA A 13 2.55 8.15 -3.43
CA ALA A 13 2.08 7.69 -2.13
C ALA A 13 2.93 6.52 -1.60
N LEU A 14 3.30 5.57 -2.46
CA LEU A 14 4.20 4.48 -2.11
C LEU A 14 5.52 5.01 -1.51
N LYS A 15 6.18 5.95 -2.18
CA LYS A 15 7.42 6.57 -1.69
C LYS A 15 7.22 7.32 -0.38
N LEU A 16 6.11 8.03 -0.22
CA LEU A 16 5.76 8.71 1.02
C LEU A 16 5.61 7.72 2.17
N TYR A 17 4.86 6.64 1.96
CA TYR A 17 4.60 5.63 2.99
C TYR A 17 5.87 4.88 3.38
N GLU A 18 6.71 4.49 2.40
CA GLU A 18 8.04 3.92 2.64
C GLU A 18 8.89 4.86 3.51
N LYS A 19 8.93 6.16 3.19
CA LYS A 19 9.71 7.16 3.94
C LYS A 19 9.26 7.31 5.40
N ILE A 20 7.97 7.14 5.70
CA ILE A 20 7.44 7.27 7.07
C ILE A 20 7.37 5.92 7.82
N GLY A 21 7.99 4.87 7.27
CA GLY A 21 8.23 3.60 7.95
C GLY A 21 7.20 2.50 7.69
N PHE A 22 6.44 2.59 6.60
CA PHE A 22 5.65 1.45 6.12
C PHE A 22 6.48 0.54 5.22
N THR A 23 6.22 -0.77 5.27
CA THR A 23 6.79 -1.80 4.39
C THR A 23 5.69 -2.49 3.59
N LYS A 24 6.00 -2.96 2.38
CA LYS A 24 5.06 -3.73 1.55
C LYS A 24 5.00 -5.17 2.08
N GLU A 25 3.80 -5.66 2.38
CA GLU A 25 3.61 -7.00 2.94
C GLU A 25 2.72 -7.90 2.06
N GLY A 26 2.02 -7.36 1.07
CA GLY A 26 1.19 -8.17 0.18
C GLY A 26 0.51 -7.38 -0.94
N ILE A 27 -0.14 -8.12 -1.84
CA ILE A 27 -0.90 -7.58 -2.97
C ILE A 27 -2.31 -8.15 -2.94
N ARG A 28 -3.31 -7.28 -3.06
CA ARG A 28 -4.71 -7.62 -3.33
C ARG A 28 -4.99 -7.39 -4.81
N LYS A 29 -5.17 -8.48 -5.55
CA LYS A 29 -5.48 -8.42 -6.99
C LYS A 29 -6.84 -7.78 -7.22
N GLY A 30 -6.93 -6.83 -8.15
CA GLY A 30 -8.20 -6.17 -8.52
C GLY A 30 -8.92 -5.46 -7.36
N TYR A 31 -8.17 -4.94 -6.38
CA TYR A 31 -8.74 -4.36 -5.16
C TYR A 31 -9.54 -3.08 -5.42
N TYR A 32 -9.05 -2.22 -6.31
CA TYR A 32 -9.74 -1.00 -6.69
C TYR A 32 -10.73 -1.29 -7.82
N GLN A 33 -12.02 -1.27 -7.50
CA GLN A 33 -13.09 -1.75 -8.40
C GLN A 33 -13.37 -0.83 -9.60
N ASP A 34 -12.99 0.43 -9.53
CA ASP A 34 -13.21 1.41 -10.59
C ASP A 34 -12.38 1.12 -11.86
N ASN A 35 -11.20 0.50 -11.71
CA ASN A 35 -10.32 0.13 -12.83
C ASN A 35 -9.70 -1.27 -12.70
N ASN A 36 -10.20 -2.09 -11.76
CA ASN A 36 -9.68 -3.42 -11.43
C ASN A 36 -8.17 -3.42 -11.11
N GLU A 37 -7.68 -2.33 -10.51
CA GLU A 37 -6.27 -2.17 -10.20
C GLU A 37 -5.89 -2.85 -8.89
N ASP A 38 -4.67 -3.41 -8.86
CA ASP A 38 -4.11 -4.05 -7.69
C ASP A 38 -3.82 -3.05 -6.55
N GLY A 39 -4.09 -3.47 -5.32
CA GLY A 39 -3.74 -2.76 -4.10
C GLY A 39 -2.54 -3.40 -3.42
N ILE A 40 -1.55 -2.60 -3.04
CA ILE A 40 -0.44 -3.04 -2.18
C ILE A 40 -0.86 -2.84 -0.72
N ILE A 41 -0.79 -3.91 0.07
CA ILE A 41 -0.94 -3.85 1.53
C ILE A 41 0.41 -3.40 2.10
N MET A 42 0.40 -2.32 2.88
CA MET A 42 1.58 -1.84 3.58
C MET A 42 1.37 -1.80 5.08
N TRP A 43 2.39 -2.19 5.85
CA TRP A 43 2.36 -2.20 7.31
C TRP A 43 3.43 -1.31 7.92
N LYS A 44 3.08 -0.62 9.01
CA LYS A 44 4.01 0.03 9.92
C LYS A 44 3.88 -0.62 11.30
N LYS A 45 4.96 -1.27 11.76
CA LYS A 45 5.04 -1.79 13.12
C LYS A 45 5.18 -0.60 14.07
N LEU A 46 4.33 -0.58 15.12
CA LEU A 46 4.49 0.37 16.23
C LEU A 46 5.28 -0.40 17.29
N LEU A 47 6.42 0.15 17.69
CA LEU A 47 7.20 -0.36 18.81
C LEU A 47 6.41 -0.20 20.11
#